data_AF-A0A7S2T9F1-F1
#
_entry.id   AF-A0A7S2T9F1-F1
#
_cell.length_a   1.000
_cell.length_b   1.000
_cell.length_c   1.000
_cell.angle_alpha   90.00
_cell.angle_beta   90.00
_cell.angle_gamma   90.00
#
_symmetry.space_group_name_H-M   'P 1'
#
loop_
_entity.id
_entity.type
_entity.pdbx_description
1 polymer ?
#
loop_
_entity_poly.entity_id
_entity_poly.type
_entity_poly.pdbx_seq_one_letter_code
_entity_poly.pdbx_strand_id
1 'polypeptide(L)'
;GHCKKLAPVYEELAGEYKDSGSVQIGHIDCTVHQGICTNYGVTGYPTLKYFKDGDSEGTAYQSGRDLVSLKKFVEDELEISCLVSEIASCTEKEQNYFNKWNEKGKDKMASELERLQKMTSKQMKNDLKQWLFA
;
A
#
# COMPACT_ATOMS: atom_id res chain seq x y z
N GLY A 1 -25.96 -4.21 -11.85
CA GLY A 1 -24.87 -4.12 -12.85
C GLY A 1 -23.55 -4.48 -12.21
N HIS A 2 -22.61 -5.04 -12.97
CA HIS A 2 -21.33 -5.55 -12.47
C HIS A 2 -20.47 -4.47 -11.77
N CYS A 3 -20.40 -3.24 -12.31
CA CYS A 3 -19.67 -2.13 -11.69
C CYS A 3 -20.27 -1.73 -10.33
N LYS A 4 -21.60 -1.64 -10.23
CA LYS A 4 -22.30 -1.27 -8.99
C LYS A 4 -22.08 -2.28 -7.86
N LYS A 5 -21.80 -3.54 -8.18
CA LYS A 5 -21.50 -4.58 -7.19
C LYS A 5 -20.06 -4.48 -6.68
N LEU A 6 -19.12 -4.13 -7.56
CA LEU A 6 -17.70 -4.04 -7.23
C LEU A 6 -17.33 -2.73 -6.51
N ALA A 7 -17.98 -1.62 -6.86
CA ALA A 7 -17.68 -0.30 -6.32
C ALA A 7 -17.50 -0.27 -4.79
N PRO A 8 -18.46 -0.73 -3.95
CA PRO A 8 -18.29 -0.66 -2.50
C PRO A 8 -17.08 -1.45 -1.98
N VAL A 9 -16.80 -2.62 -2.57
CA VAL A 9 -15.66 -3.46 -2.20
C VAL A 9 -14.34 -2.78 -2.59
N TYR A 10 -14.31 -2.12 -3.76
CA TYR A 10 -13.11 -1.46 -4.26
C TYR A 10 -12.79 -0.17 -3.49
N GLU A 11 -13.81 0.57 -3.06
CA GLU A 11 -13.65 1.72 -2.16
C GLU A 11 -13.15 1.31 -0.77
N GLU A 12 -13.66 0.19 -0.23
CA GLU A 12 -13.17 -0.36 1.05
C GLU A 12 -11.69 -0.73 0.96
N LEU A 13 -11.31 -1.45 -0.10
CA LEU A 13 -9.92 -1.78 -0.39
C LEU A 13 -9.06 -0.51 -0.53
N ALA A 14 -9.50 0.49 -1.29
CA ALA A 14 -8.78 1.75 -1.44
C ALA A 14 -8.62 2.49 -0.10
N GLY A 15 -9.61 2.39 0.79
CA GLY A 15 -9.55 2.91 2.14
C GLY A 15 -8.47 2.23 3.00
N GLU A 16 -8.34 0.90 2.91
CA GLU A 16 -7.30 0.15 3.65
C GLU A 16 -5.87 0.52 3.22
N TYR A 17 -5.67 0.82 1.92
CA TYR A 17 -4.36 1.14 1.35
C TYR A 17 -4.12 2.64 1.16
N LYS A 18 -5.00 3.51 1.69
CA LYS A 18 -4.90 4.97 1.51
C LYS A 18 -3.55 5.55 1.96
N ASP A 19 -3.03 5.04 3.08
CA ASP A 19 -1.78 5.48 3.69
C ASP A 19 -0.59 4.55 3.34
N SER A 20 -0.77 3.63 2.39
CA SER A 20 0.28 2.73 1.94
C SER A 20 1.34 3.50 1.16
N GLY A 21 2.62 3.28 1.51
CA GLY A 21 3.76 3.81 0.77
C GLY A 21 4.13 3.01 -0.48
N SER A 22 3.59 1.79 -0.62
CA SER A 22 3.97 0.85 -1.68
C SER A 22 2.86 0.61 -2.70
N VAL A 23 1.59 0.74 -2.32
CA VAL A 23 0.44 0.42 -3.17
C VAL A 23 -0.52 1.60 -3.24
N GLN A 24 -0.95 1.93 -4.46
CA GLN A 24 -1.99 2.92 -4.71
C GLN A 24 -3.15 2.25 -5.44
N ILE A 25 -4.36 2.53 -4.97
CA ILE A 25 -5.60 1.97 -5.52
C ILE A 25 -6.44 3.13 -6.03
N GLY A 26 -6.87 3.03 -7.29
CA GLY A 26 -7.62 4.10 -7.95
C GLY A 26 -8.53 3.56 -9.03
N HIS A 27 -9.49 4.39 -9.42
CA HIS A 27 -10.44 4.07 -10.49
C HIS A 27 -10.46 5.19 -11.53
N ILE A 28 -10.84 4.85 -12.77
CA ILE A 28 -11.00 5.81 -13.87
C ILE A 28 -12.42 5.67 -14.43
N ASP A 29 -13.11 6.80 -14.55
CA ASP A 29 -14.40 6.83 -15.24
C ASP A 29 -14.18 6.88 -16.76
N CYS A 30 -14.32 5.72 -17.40
CA CYS A 30 -14.18 5.59 -18.86
C CYS A 30 -15.29 6.27 -19.65
N THR A 31 -16.40 6.70 -19.02
CA THR A 31 -17.42 7.51 -19.71
C THR A 31 -16.94 8.93 -19.96
N VAL A 32 -16.05 9.43 -19.10
CA VAL A 32 -15.40 10.75 -19.19
C VAL A 32 -14.04 10.64 -19.89
N HIS A 33 -13.24 9.64 -19.54
CA HIS A 33 -11.85 9.46 -20.01
C HIS A 33 -11.70 8.33 -21.03
N GLN A 34 -12.49 8.37 -22.10
CA GLN A 34 -12.54 7.31 -23.12
C GLN A 34 -11.17 6.97 -23.71
N GLY A 35 -10.36 7.99 -24.05
CA GLY A 35 -9.05 7.78 -24.67
C GLY A 35 -8.08 7.00 -23.78
N ILE A 36 -8.09 7.22 -22.46
CA ILE A 36 -7.28 6.44 -21.52
C ILE A 36 -7.73 4.98 -21.55
N CYS A 37 -9.03 4.74 -21.46
CA CYS A 37 -9.56 3.39 -21.43
C CYS A 37 -9.33 2.63 -22.73
N THR A 38 -9.40 3.30 -23.88
CA THR A 38 -9.01 2.71 -25.18
C THR A 38 -7.52 2.38 -25.22
N ASN A 39 -6.64 3.29 -24.80
CA ASN A 39 -5.20 3.06 -24.79
C ASN A 39 -4.80 1.87 -23.92
N TYR A 40 -5.50 1.68 -22.79
CA TYR A 40 -5.29 0.54 -21.91
C TYR A 40 -6.13 -0.70 -22.29
N GLY A 41 -6.78 -0.73 -23.45
CA GLY A 41 -7.48 -1.91 -23.97
C GLY A 41 -8.73 -2.33 -23.20
N VAL A 42 -9.43 -1.37 -22.57
CA VAL A 42 -10.66 -1.64 -21.82
C VAL A 42 -11.82 -1.87 -22.79
N THR A 43 -12.28 -3.11 -22.91
CA THR A 43 -13.37 -3.52 -23.82
C THR A 43 -14.70 -3.78 -23.09
N GLY A 44 -14.69 -3.80 -21.76
CA GLY A 44 -15.88 -4.04 -20.94
C GLY A 44 -15.72 -3.51 -19.51
N TYR A 45 -16.83 -3.40 -18.78
CA TYR A 45 -16.84 -2.85 -17.43
C TYR A 45 -17.44 -3.81 -16.40
N PRO A 46 -16.86 -3.91 -15.18
CA PRO A 46 -15.59 -3.28 -14.77
C PRO A 46 -14.39 -4.12 -15.24
N THR A 47 -13.34 -3.43 -15.69
CA THR A 47 -12.01 -4.02 -15.98
C THR A 47 -11.06 -3.60 -14.86
N LEU A 48 -10.38 -4.58 -14.26
CA LEU A 48 -9.35 -4.35 -13.25
C LEU A 48 -7.99 -4.61 -13.89
N LYS A 49 -7.07 -3.66 -13.71
CA LYS A 49 -5.67 -3.78 -14.11
C LYS A 49 -4.78 -3.42 -12.94
N TYR A 50 -3.62 -4.05 -12.86
CA TYR A 50 -2.57 -3.69 -11.92
C TYR A 50 -1.30 -3.33 -12.67
N PHE A 51 -0.50 -2.47 -12.05
CA PHE A 51 0.75 -1.96 -12.61
C PHE A 51 1.82 -2.18 -11.54
N LYS A 52 2.92 -2.82 -11.92
CA LYS A 52 4.13 -2.90 -11.08
C LYS A 52 5.12 -1.85 -11.57
N ASP A 53 6.12 -1.52 -10.76
CA ASP A 53 7.14 -0.55 -11.17
C ASP A 53 7.81 -0.98 -12.49
N GLY A 54 7.92 -0.05 -13.43
CA GLY A 54 8.38 -0.31 -14.79
C GLY A 54 7.37 -0.96 -15.77
N ASP A 55 6.17 -1.38 -15.31
CA ASP A 55 5.10 -1.88 -16.19
C ASP A 55 4.13 -0.74 -16.57
N SER A 56 4.29 -0.23 -17.79
CA SER A 56 3.43 0.81 -18.35
C SER A 56 2.17 0.30 -19.05
N GLU A 57 2.07 -1.00 -19.36
CA GLU A 57 0.94 -1.55 -20.12
C GLU A 57 -0.18 -2.06 -19.21
N GLY A 58 0.20 -2.52 -18.02
CA GLY A 58 -0.70 -2.97 -16.97
C GLY A 58 -1.33 -4.32 -17.29
N THR A 59 -1.20 -5.24 -16.35
CA THR A 59 -1.69 -6.60 -16.50
C THR A 59 -3.14 -6.71 -16.00
N ALA A 60 -3.95 -7.51 -16.71
CA ALA A 60 -5.35 -7.71 -16.34
C ALA A 60 -5.50 -8.58 -15.09
N TYR A 61 -6.28 -8.12 -14.12
CA TYR A 61 -6.63 -8.89 -12.94
C TYR A 61 -7.84 -9.79 -13.20
N GLN A 62 -7.68 -11.10 -13.03
CA GLN A 62 -8.69 -12.12 -13.34
C GLN A 62 -9.14 -12.96 -12.13
N SER A 63 -8.64 -12.64 -10.94
CA SER A 63 -8.98 -13.38 -9.71
C SER A 63 -10.29 -12.90 -9.08
N GLY A 64 -10.61 -13.41 -7.89
CA GLY A 64 -11.85 -13.09 -7.17
C GLY A 64 -12.02 -11.58 -6.93
N ARG A 65 -13.26 -11.08 -7.06
CA ARG A 65 -13.57 -9.63 -6.94
C ARG A 65 -14.23 -9.27 -5.61
N ASP A 66 -14.12 -10.16 -4.64
CA ASP A 66 -14.43 -9.90 -3.24
C ASP A 66 -13.22 -9.29 -2.52
N LEU A 67 -13.47 -8.66 -1.36
CA LEU A 67 -12.43 -7.95 -0.61
C LEU A 67 -11.25 -8.86 -0.24
N VAL A 68 -11.54 -10.10 0.17
CA VAL A 68 -10.51 -11.06 0.62
C VAL A 68 -9.59 -11.43 -0.53
N SER A 69 -10.14 -11.73 -1.70
CA SER A 69 -9.36 -12.06 -2.90
C SER A 69 -8.53 -10.88 -3.42
N LEU A 70 -9.07 -9.66 -3.35
CA LEU A 70 -8.37 -8.46 -3.78
C LEU A 70 -7.22 -8.12 -2.82
N LYS A 71 -7.50 -8.13 -1.52
CA LYS A 71 -6.50 -7.87 -0.48
C LYS A 71 -5.35 -8.85 -0.56
N LYS A 72 -5.65 -10.14 -0.63
CA LYS A 72 -4.63 -11.18 -0.78
C LYS A 72 -3.75 -10.93 -2.00
N PHE A 73 -4.34 -10.54 -3.13
CA PHE A 73 -3.56 -10.22 -4.33
C PHE A 73 -2.66 -9.00 -4.12
N VAL A 74 -3.15 -7.96 -3.44
CA VAL A 74 -2.32 -6.81 -3.12
C VAL A 74 -1.13 -7.24 -2.25
N GLU A 75 -1.38 -7.97 -1.16
CA GLU A 75 -0.36 -8.46 -0.23
C GLU A 75 0.69 -9.37 -0.92
N ASP A 76 0.25 -10.28 -1.79
CA ASP A 76 1.13 -11.26 -2.42
C ASP A 76 1.91 -10.68 -3.62
N GLU A 77 1.33 -9.75 -4.39
CA GLU A 77 1.83 -9.38 -5.72
C GLU A 77 2.25 -7.92 -5.86
N LEU A 78 1.66 -7.01 -5.08
CA LEU A 78 1.82 -5.56 -5.26
C LEU A 78 2.50 -4.89 -4.07
N GLU A 79 2.25 -5.40 -2.86
CA GLU A 79 2.76 -4.83 -1.64
C GLU A 79 4.26 -5.12 -1.51
N ILE A 80 5.04 -4.06 -1.61
CA ILE A 80 6.46 -4.13 -1.24
C ILE A 80 6.53 -4.10 0.27
N SER A 81 6.67 -5.29 0.88
CA SER A 81 7.05 -5.39 2.29
C SER A 81 8.55 -5.15 2.40
N CYS A 82 8.92 -3.92 2.74
CA CYS A 82 10.30 -3.60 3.05
C CYS A 82 10.67 -4.22 4.40
N LEU A 83 11.25 -5.42 4.36
CA LEU A 83 11.65 -6.19 5.54
C LEU A 83 13.14 -5.97 5.84
N VAL A 84 13.48 -5.83 7.12
CA VAL A 84 14.88 -5.74 7.58
C VAL A 84 15.72 -6.96 7.17
N SER A 85 15.08 -8.12 6.95
CA SER A 85 15.71 -9.34 6.45
C SER A 85 15.92 -9.34 4.93
N GLU A 86 15.15 -8.54 4.19
CA GLU A 86 15.13 -8.51 2.74
C GLU A 86 15.31 -7.07 2.24
N ILE A 87 16.32 -6.37 2.77
CA ILE A 87 16.61 -4.96 2.49
C ILE A 87 16.68 -4.66 0.98
N ALA A 88 16.99 -5.65 0.14
CA ALA A 88 16.98 -5.53 -1.31
C ALA A 88 15.60 -5.17 -1.91
N SER A 89 14.48 -5.52 -1.26
CA SER A 89 13.12 -5.14 -1.69
C SER A 89 12.75 -3.71 -1.30
N CYS A 90 13.52 -3.06 -0.41
CA CYS A 90 13.27 -1.72 0.07
C CYS A 90 13.78 -0.63 -0.89
N THR A 91 13.24 0.58 -0.78
CA THR A 91 13.77 1.75 -1.49
C THR A 91 15.18 2.13 -1.01
N GLU A 92 15.99 2.78 -1.85
CA GLU A 92 17.37 3.20 -1.47
C GLU A 92 17.41 4.01 -0.16
N LYS A 93 16.39 4.84 0.09
CA LYS A 93 16.29 5.63 1.33
C LYS A 93 16.09 4.74 2.55
N GLU A 94 15.22 3.74 2.44
CA GLU A 94 14.97 2.77 3.51
C GLU A 94 16.20 1.88 3.72
N GLN A 95 16.85 1.43 2.65
CA GLN A 95 18.10 0.67 2.73
C GLN A 95 19.17 1.46 3.51
N ASN A 96 19.37 2.73 3.16
CA ASN A 96 20.31 3.61 3.84
C ASN A 96 19.95 3.82 5.32
N TYR A 97 18.66 3.91 5.63
CA TYR A 97 18.18 3.99 6.99
C TYR A 97 18.51 2.71 7.78
N PHE A 98 18.20 1.53 7.23
CA PHE A 98 18.52 0.26 7.89
C PHE A 98 20.01 0.05 8.06
N ASN A 99 20.83 0.35 7.05
CA ASN A 99 22.28 0.23 7.13
C ASN A 99 22.84 1.10 8.26
N LYS A 100 22.38 2.36 8.36
CA LYS A 100 22.76 3.27 9.44
C LYS A 100 22.38 2.74 10.82
N TRP A 101 21.24 2.06 10.95
CA TRP A 101 20.80 1.47 12.22
C TRP A 101 21.53 0.17 12.54
N ASN A 102 21.84 -0.65 11.53
CA ASN A 102 22.65 -1.84 11.66
C ASN A 102 24.08 -1.50 12.13
N GLU A 103 24.69 -0.45 11.60
CA GLU A 103 26.01 0.06 12.02
C GLU A 103 26.04 0.52 13.48
N LYS A 104 24.93 1.08 13.99
CA LYS A 104 24.82 1.50 15.39
C LYS A 104 24.76 0.32 16.37
N GLY A 105 24.52 -0.89 15.87
CA GLY A 105 24.51 -2.11 16.65
C GLY A 105 23.23 -2.33 17.47
N LYS A 106 23.07 -3.58 17.95
CA LYS A 106 21.87 -4.06 18.63
C LYS A 106 21.59 -3.33 19.95
N ASP A 107 22.62 -2.92 20.70
CA ASP A 107 22.45 -2.25 22.00
C ASP A 107 21.80 -0.87 21.86
N LYS A 108 22.16 -0.13 20.80
CA LYS A 108 21.53 1.17 20.49
C LYS A 108 20.11 1.00 19.99
N MET A 109 19.84 -0.02 19.17
CA MET A 109 18.48 -0.34 18.76
C MET A 109 17.60 -0.73 19.95
N ALA A 110 18.10 -1.55 20.86
CA ALA A 110 17.38 -1.96 22.06
C ALA A 110 17.08 -0.78 22.98
N SER A 111 18.05 0.12 23.18
CA SER A 111 17.85 1.35 23.97
C SER A 111 16.81 2.28 23.34
N GLU A 112 16.82 2.40 22.01
CA GLU A 112 15.83 3.22 21.30
C GLU A 112 14.44 2.58 21.35
N LEU A 113 14.34 1.26 21.19
CA LEU A 113 13.08 0.54 21.32
C LEU A 113 12.49 0.75 22.72
N GLU A 114 13.32 0.65 23.77
CA GLU A 114 12.90 0.90 25.14
C GLU A 114 12.44 2.37 25.33
N ARG A 115 13.13 3.34 24.72
CA ARG A 115 12.74 4.76 24.72
C ARG A 115 11.37 4.94 24.06
N LEU A 116 11.15 4.36 22.89
CA LEU A 116 9.89 4.42 22.15
C LEU A 116 8.76 3.73 22.90
N GLN A 117 8.99 2.52 23.41
CA GLN A 117 8.03 1.80 24.25
C GLN A 117 7.65 2.61 25.49
N LYS A 118 8.61 3.29 26.13
CA LYS A 118 8.33 4.21 27.25
C LYS A 118 7.51 5.42 26.82
N MET A 119 7.69 5.95 25.60
CA MET A 119 6.87 7.04 25.07
C MET A 119 5.45 6.59 24.73
N THR A 120 5.29 5.38 24.20
CA THR A 120 3.98 4.82 23.86
C THR A 120 3.21 4.35 25.11
N SER A 121 3.90 3.79 26.11
CA SER A 121 3.31 3.28 27.36
C SER A 121 3.10 4.33 28.44
N LYS A 122 3.94 5.37 28.52
CA LYS A 122 3.65 6.55 29.34
C LYS A 122 2.62 7.40 28.61
N GLN A 123 1.36 6.98 28.74
CA GLN A 123 0.14 7.76 28.55
C GLN A 123 0.41 9.12 27.90
N MET A 124 0.51 9.14 26.57
CA MET A 124 0.60 10.39 25.82
C MET A 124 -0.49 11.32 26.36
N LYS A 125 -0.08 12.53 26.78
CA LYS A 125 -1.03 13.55 27.21
C LYS A 125 -2.09 13.70 26.10
N ASN A 126 -3.34 13.87 26.50
CA ASN A 126 -4.50 13.75 25.61
C ASN A 126 -4.45 14.73 24.41
N ASP A 127 -3.72 15.83 24.56
CA ASP A 127 -3.40 16.84 23.55
C ASP A 127 -2.49 16.31 22.42
N LEU A 128 -1.50 15.48 22.74
CA LEU A 128 -0.61 14.85 21.76
C LEU A 128 -1.27 13.71 20.99
N LYS A 129 -2.34 13.11 21.54
CA LYS A 129 -3.14 12.09 20.85
C LYS A 129 -4.01 12.69 19.74
N GLN A 130 -4.45 13.95 19.87
CA GLN A 130 -5.31 14.58 18.85
C GLN A 130 -4.60 14.78 17.52
N TRP A 131 -3.27 14.92 17.51
CA TRP A 131 -2.48 15.10 16.29
C TRP A 131 -2.17 13.79 15.54
N LEU A 132 -2.29 12.64 16.20
CA LEU A 132 -1.97 11.33 15.63
C LEU A 132 -3.16 10.66 14.93
N PHE A 133 -4.37 11.19 15.09
CA PHE A 133 -5.63 10.62 14.57
C PHE A 133 -6.47 11.66 13.81
N ALA A 134 -5.86 12.75 13.35
CA ALA A 134 -6.49 13.80 12.54
C ALA A 134 -6.00 13.73 11.09
#